data_AF-A0A2X2XIH0-F1
#
_entry.id   AF-A0A2X2XIH0-F1
#
_cell.length_a   1.000
_cell.length_b   1.000
_cell.length_c   1.000
_cell.angle_alpha   90.00
_cell.angle_beta   90.00
_cell.angle_gamma   90.00
#
_symmetry.space_group_name_H-M   'P 1'
#
loop_
_entity.id
_entity.type
_entity.pdbx_description
1 polymer ?
#
loop_
_entity_poly.entity_id
_entity_poly.type
_entity_poly.pdbx_seq_one_letter_code
_entity_poly.pdbx_strand_id
1 'polypeptide(L)'
;MQSGSNDIATASVKLACGDDIKAEAANGNGPVDAIYQAINRITDYNIELVKYSLSAKGHGKDALGQVDIVANYNGRRFHGVGLATDIVESSAKAMVHVLNNIWRAAEVEKELQRKAQNKENNKETV
;
A
#
# COMPACT_ATOMS: atom_id res chain seq x y z
N MET A 1 -4.84 21.51 -29.32
CA MET A 1 -4.70 20.79 -28.04
C MET A 1 -3.21 20.68 -27.76
N GLN A 2 -2.67 21.55 -26.90
CA GLN A 2 -1.24 21.60 -26.64
C GLN A 2 -0.92 20.56 -25.56
N SER A 3 -0.30 19.45 -25.98
CA SER A 3 0.24 18.42 -25.08
C SER A 3 1.57 18.94 -24.51
N GLY A 4 1.50 19.64 -23.38
CA GLY A 4 2.67 20.15 -22.64
C GLY A 4 3.13 19.14 -21.61
N SER A 5 4.07 18.29 -22.00
CA SER A 5 4.68 17.26 -21.15
C SER A 5 5.70 17.87 -20.18
N ASN A 6 5.27 18.40 -19.02
CA ASN A 6 6.15 18.66 -17.86
C ASN A 6 5.42 19.04 -16.54
N ASP A 7 4.13 18.72 -16.38
CA ASP A 7 3.42 19.01 -15.13
C ASP A 7 3.76 17.97 -14.07
N ILE A 8 4.59 18.38 -13.10
CA ILE A 8 4.87 17.60 -11.90
C ILE A 8 3.58 17.53 -11.08
N ALA A 9 2.95 16.36 -11.02
CA ALA A 9 1.80 16.13 -10.17
C ALA A 9 2.26 16.18 -8.71
N THR A 10 1.54 16.92 -7.87
CA THR A 10 1.81 17.00 -6.43
C THR A 10 0.61 16.44 -5.68
N ALA A 11 0.87 15.57 -4.71
CA ALA A 11 -0.15 15.01 -3.84
C ALA A 11 0.25 15.17 -2.37
N SER A 12 -0.72 15.60 -1.57
CA SER A 12 -0.61 15.66 -0.11
C SER A 12 -1.43 14.55 0.49
N VAL A 13 -0.81 13.68 1.28
CA VAL A 13 -1.44 12.51 1.88
C VAL A 13 -1.35 12.61 3.39
N LYS A 14 -2.44 12.28 4.07
CA LYS A 14 -2.49 12.15 5.52
C LYS A 14 -2.89 10.72 5.86
N LEU A 15 -2.03 10.01 6.60
CA LEU A 15 -2.25 8.63 7.03
C LEU A 15 -2.28 8.54 8.55
N ALA A 16 -3.14 7.67 9.06
CA ALA A 16 -3.09 7.21 10.44
C ALA A 16 -2.28 5.91 10.49
N CYS A 17 -1.16 5.93 11.19
CA CYS A 17 -0.28 4.79 11.42
C CYS A 17 -0.32 4.43 12.90
N GLY A 18 -1.21 3.51 13.28
CA GLY A 18 -1.50 3.25 14.69
C GLY A 18 -2.17 4.46 15.34
N ASP A 19 -1.62 4.96 16.43
CA ASP A 19 -2.12 6.14 17.15
C ASP A 19 -1.59 7.46 16.57
N ASP A 20 -0.57 7.41 15.70
CA ASP A 20 0.05 8.60 15.11
C ASP A 20 -0.57 8.97 13.78
N ILE A 21 -0.82 10.26 13.60
CA ILE A 21 -1.27 10.83 12.33
C ILE A 21 -0.10 11.55 11.67
N LYS A 22 0.30 11.10 10.49
CA LYS A 22 1.39 11.68 9.71
C LYS A 22 0.84 12.27 8.41
N ALA A 23 1.41 13.38 7.98
CA ALA A 23 1.06 14.03 6.72
C ALA A 23 2.33 14.38 5.97
N GLU A 24 2.34 14.07 4.68
CA GLU A 24 3.44 14.37 3.77
C GLU A 24 2.93 14.77 2.41
N ALA A 25 3.78 15.47 1.66
CA ALA A 25 3.53 15.77 0.26
C ALA A 25 4.68 15.26 -0.60
N ALA A 26 4.34 14.74 -1.77
CA ALA A 26 5.32 14.33 -2.76
C ALA A 26 4.90 14.74 -4.16
N ASN A 27 5.91 14.85 -5.01
CA ASN A 27 5.77 15.02 -6.44
C ASN A 27 5.85 13.68 -7.15
N GLY A 28 5.28 13.59 -8.35
CA GLY A 28 5.36 12.40 -9.18
C GLY A 28 5.04 12.67 -10.64
N ASN A 29 5.25 11.67 -11.47
CA ASN A 29 4.96 11.71 -12.91
C ASN A 29 3.45 11.60 -13.21
N GLY A 30 2.61 11.57 -12.18
CA GLY A 30 1.16 11.54 -12.26
C GLY A 30 0.53 11.55 -10.86
N PRO A 31 -0.80 11.73 -10.75
CA PRO A 31 -1.49 11.82 -9.46
C PRO A 31 -1.33 10.54 -8.62
N VAL A 32 -1.38 9.36 -9.26
CA VAL A 32 -1.18 8.08 -8.57
C VAL A 32 0.26 7.93 -8.09
N ASP A 33 1.24 8.30 -8.91
CA ASP A 33 2.65 8.23 -8.56
C ASP A 33 3.00 9.19 -7.40
N ALA A 34 2.51 10.42 -7.45
CA ALA A 34 2.69 11.40 -6.37
C ALA A 34 2.11 10.89 -5.03
N ILE A 35 0.94 10.25 -5.06
CA ILE A 35 0.34 9.63 -3.87
C ILE A 35 1.22 8.49 -3.35
N TYR A 36 1.68 7.59 -4.23
CA TYR A 36 2.53 6.47 -3.83
C TYR A 36 3.84 6.95 -3.21
N GLN A 37 4.46 7.98 -3.79
CA GLN A 37 5.66 8.58 -3.23
C GLN A 37 5.39 9.21 -1.86
N ALA A 38 4.29 9.94 -1.68
CA ALA A 38 3.93 10.53 -0.39
C ALA A 38 3.69 9.44 0.68
N ILE A 39 2.97 8.37 0.32
CA ILE A 39 2.72 7.22 1.19
C ILE A 39 4.04 6.52 1.57
N ASN A 40 4.93 6.29 0.61
CA ASN A 40 6.23 5.69 0.87
C ASN A 40 7.07 6.54 1.82
N ARG A 41 7.06 7.88 1.68
CA ARG A 41 7.75 8.79 2.62
C ARG A 41 7.17 8.74 4.03
N ILE A 42 5.86 8.62 4.18
CA ILE A 42 5.21 8.54 5.50
C ILE A 42 5.56 7.24 6.23
N THR A 43 5.59 6.14 5.48
CA THR A 43 5.67 4.79 6.03
C THR A 43 7.08 4.21 6.04
N ASP A 44 7.99 4.79 5.27
CA ASP A 44 9.39 4.37 5.09
C ASP A 44 9.53 2.91 4.61
N TYR A 45 8.48 2.38 3.96
CA TYR A 45 8.54 1.07 3.33
C TYR A 45 9.07 1.17 1.90
N ASN A 46 10.16 0.44 1.63
CA ASN A 46 10.67 0.29 0.27
C ASN A 46 9.90 -0.81 -0.48
N ILE A 47 8.75 -0.45 -1.03
CA ILE A 47 7.87 -1.36 -1.76
C ILE A 47 8.05 -1.17 -3.26
N GLU A 48 8.20 -2.27 -3.98
CA GLU A 48 8.27 -2.27 -5.44
C GLU A 48 6.91 -2.70 -6.02
N LEU A 49 6.30 -1.85 -6.86
CA LEU A 49 5.04 -2.19 -7.52
C LEU A 49 5.30 -3.15 -8.69
N VAL A 50 4.84 -4.40 -8.56
CA VAL A 50 5.03 -5.46 -9.57
C VAL A 50 3.92 -5.46 -10.61
N LYS A 51 2.68 -5.22 -10.17
CA LYS A 51 1.51 -5.23 -11.04
C LYS A 51 0.54 -4.14 -10.61
N TYR A 52 -0.03 -3.47 -11.59
CA TYR A 52 -1.15 -2.56 -11.45
C TYR A 52 -2.22 -2.94 -12.46
N SER A 53 -3.45 -3.11 -12.01
CA SER A 53 -4.60 -3.45 -12.86
C SER A 53 -5.78 -2.59 -12.46
N LEU A 54 -6.36 -1.90 -13.43
CA LEU A 54 -7.58 -1.12 -13.26
C LEU A 54 -8.72 -1.85 -13.96
N SER A 55 -9.81 -2.06 -13.24
CA SER A 55 -11.06 -2.59 -13.76
C SER A 55 -12.23 -1.74 -13.28
N ALA A 56 -13.35 -1.76 -14.00
CA ALA A 56 -14.57 -1.12 -13.55
C ALA A 56 -15.54 -2.20 -13.06
N LYS A 57 -16.12 -2.01 -11.87
CA LYS A 57 -17.22 -2.83 -11.36
C LYS A 57 -18.49 -2.00 -11.31
N GLY A 58 -19.51 -2.47 -12.02
CA GLY A 58 -20.80 -1.79 -12.11
C GLY A 58 -21.05 -1.23 -13.50
N HIS A 59 -22.20 -0.56 -13.66
CA HIS A 59 -22.70 -0.08 -14.94
C HIS A 59 -23.26 1.33 -14.75
N GLY A 60 -23.03 2.22 -15.73
CA GLY A 60 -23.51 3.59 -15.67
C GLY A 60 -22.67 4.51 -14.78
N LYS A 61 -23.28 5.58 -14.27
CA LYS A 61 -22.60 6.66 -13.52
C LYS A 61 -22.07 6.21 -12.15
N ASP A 62 -22.60 5.13 -11.61
CA ASP A 62 -22.24 4.57 -10.31
C ASP A 62 -21.20 3.43 -10.42
N ALA A 63 -20.55 3.30 -11.57
CA ALA A 63 -19.46 2.34 -11.73
C ALA A 63 -18.31 2.69 -10.79
N LEU A 64 -17.84 1.67 -10.07
CA LEU A 64 -16.73 1.79 -9.13
C LEU A 64 -15.44 1.41 -9.88
N GLY A 65 -14.42 2.25 -9.79
CA GLY A 65 -13.06 1.89 -10.15
C GLY A 65 -12.54 0.87 -9.15
N GLN A 66 -12.19 -0.32 -9.60
CA GLN A 66 -11.46 -1.30 -8.84
C GLN A 66 -10.01 -1.29 -9.30
N VAL A 67 -9.10 -1.00 -8.38
CA VAL A 67 -7.66 -1.05 -8.60
C VAL A 67 -7.09 -2.22 -7.82
N ASP A 68 -6.47 -3.15 -8.54
CA ASP A 68 -5.75 -4.29 -8.00
C ASP A 68 -4.25 -4.06 -8.17
N ILE A 69 -3.50 -4.12 -7.08
CA ILE A 69 -2.05 -3.99 -7.07
C ILE A 69 -1.37 -5.22 -6.49
N VAL A 70 -0.22 -5.56 -7.07
CA VAL A 70 0.72 -6.52 -6.48
C VAL A 70 2.00 -5.78 -6.24
N ALA A 71 2.48 -5.81 -5.00
CA ALA A 71 3.71 -5.17 -4.61
C ALA A 71 4.67 -6.19 -3.99
N ASN A 72 5.96 -6.02 -4.21
CA ASN A 72 7.02 -6.82 -3.66
C ASN A 72 7.68 -6.05 -2.52
N TYR A 73 7.78 -6.70 -1.36
CA TYR A 73 8.45 -6.18 -0.19
C TYR A 73 9.28 -7.30 0.44
N ASN A 74 10.59 -7.07 0.57
CA ASN A 74 11.56 -8.05 1.09
C ASN A 74 11.46 -9.44 0.42
N GLY A 75 11.25 -9.48 -0.90
CA GLY A 75 11.12 -10.72 -1.67
C GLY A 75 9.78 -11.44 -1.53
N ARG A 76 8.83 -10.87 -0.79
CA ARG A 76 7.46 -11.39 -0.62
C ARG A 76 6.49 -10.53 -1.41
N ARG A 77 5.57 -11.18 -2.12
CA ARG A 77 4.51 -10.50 -2.88
C ARG A 77 3.27 -10.31 -2.03
N PHE A 78 2.76 -9.10 -2.03
CA PHE A 78 1.54 -8.69 -1.34
C PHE A 78 0.54 -8.16 -2.36
N HIS A 79 -0.71 -8.59 -2.21
CA HIS A 79 -1.80 -8.13 -3.02
C HIS A 79 -2.65 -7.13 -2.23
N GLY A 80 -3.09 -6.07 -2.90
CA GLY A 80 -4.04 -5.11 -2.35
C GLY A 80 -5.05 -4.70 -3.40
N VAL A 81 -6.25 -4.42 -2.93
CA VAL A 81 -7.38 -3.97 -3.75
C VAL A 81 -7.94 -2.71 -3.13
N GLY A 82 -8.23 -1.74 -3.98
CA GLY A 82 -8.95 -0.52 -3.61
C GLY A 82 -10.13 -0.30 -4.54
N LEU A 83 -11.22 0.19 -3.97
CA LEU A 83 -12.49 0.31 -4.66
C LEU A 83 -13.15 1.63 -4.26
N ALA A 84 -13.36 2.51 -5.23
CA ALA A 84 -13.97 3.83 -5.07
C ALA A 84 -14.53 4.30 -6.41
N THR A 85 -15.32 5.38 -6.37
CA THR A 85 -15.81 6.04 -7.59
C THR A 85 -14.68 6.76 -8.33
N ASP A 86 -13.66 7.20 -7.60
CA ASP A 86 -12.46 7.82 -8.15
C ASP A 86 -11.31 6.78 -8.26
N ILE A 87 -10.66 6.74 -9.42
CA ILE A 87 -9.53 5.84 -9.70
C ILE A 87 -8.31 6.20 -8.83
N VAL A 88 -8.08 7.49 -8.59
CA VAL A 88 -6.97 7.98 -7.77
C VAL A 88 -7.17 7.54 -6.32
N GLU A 89 -8.39 7.68 -5.79
CA GLU A 89 -8.74 7.21 -4.45
C GLU A 89 -8.65 5.67 -4.36
N SER A 90 -9.14 4.97 -5.38
CA SER A 90 -9.03 3.51 -5.47
C SER A 90 -7.57 3.06 -5.43
N SER A 91 -6.69 3.78 -6.11
CA SER A 91 -5.25 3.48 -6.13
C SER A 91 -4.62 3.70 -4.74
N ALA A 92 -4.94 4.80 -4.08
CA ALA A 92 -4.50 5.08 -2.72
C ALA A 92 -4.95 3.98 -1.73
N LYS A 93 -6.23 3.58 -1.81
CA LYS A 93 -6.80 2.50 -0.99
C LYS A 93 -6.10 1.16 -1.24
N ALA A 94 -5.81 0.84 -2.49
CA ALA A 94 -5.09 -0.39 -2.85
C ALA A 94 -3.69 -0.42 -2.22
N MET A 95 -2.96 0.70 -2.27
CA MET A 95 -1.64 0.85 -1.64
C MET A 95 -1.69 0.67 -0.12
N VAL A 96 -2.62 1.34 0.55
CA VAL A 96 -2.84 1.19 2.00
C VAL A 96 -3.18 -0.27 2.36
N HIS A 97 -3.96 -0.96 1.52
CA HIS A 97 -4.27 -2.36 1.72
C HIS A 97 -3.02 -3.25 1.65
N VAL A 98 -2.12 -3.02 0.68
CA VAL A 98 -0.81 -3.71 0.63
C VAL A 98 0.01 -3.45 1.89
N LEU A 99 0.12 -2.19 2.30
CA LEU A 99 0.88 -1.79 3.49
C LEU A 99 0.37 -2.47 4.76
N ASN A 100 -0.94 -2.51 4.94
CA ASN A 100 -1.57 -3.21 6.05
C ASN A 100 -1.29 -4.71 6.02
N ASN A 101 -1.27 -5.32 4.82
CA ASN A 101 -0.94 -6.74 4.67
C ASN A 101 0.54 -7.03 4.99
N ILE A 102 1.46 -6.13 4.59
CA ILE A 102 2.88 -6.20 4.97
C ILE A 102 3.03 -6.12 6.48
N TRP A 103 2.40 -5.12 7.12
CA TRP A 103 2.48 -4.93 8.56
C TRP A 103 1.94 -6.14 9.33
N ARG A 104 0.77 -6.67 8.93
CA ARG A 104 0.20 -7.89 9.53
C ARG A 104 1.10 -9.10 9.36
N ALA A 105 1.69 -9.28 8.18
CA ALA A 105 2.59 -10.40 7.93
C ALA A 105 3.86 -10.33 8.79
N ALA A 106 4.43 -9.12 8.96
CA ALA A 106 5.57 -8.91 9.83
C ALA A 106 5.25 -9.21 11.31
N GLU A 107 4.06 -8.83 11.77
CA GLU A 107 3.66 -9.07 13.16
C GLU A 107 3.39 -10.55 13.46
N VAL A 108 2.76 -11.27 12.52
CA VAL A 108 2.58 -12.72 12.62
C VAL A 108 3.92 -13.46 12.67
N GLU A 109 4.91 -13.00 11.90
CA GLU A 109 6.25 -13.61 11.86
C GLU A 109 6.98 -13.48 13.20
N LYS A 110 6.91 -12.31 13.85
CA LYS A 110 7.45 -12.12 15.21
C LYS A 110 6.79 -13.04 16.24
N GLU A 111 5.47 -13.15 16.20
CA GLU A 111 4.70 -14.00 17.12
C GLU A 111 5.01 -15.49 16.93
N LEU A 112 5.19 -15.93 15.67
CA LEU A 112 5.60 -17.31 15.37
C LEU A 112 7.02 -17.61 15.86
N GLN A 113 7.96 -16.68 15.68
CA GLN A 113 9.33 -16.80 16.22
C GLN A 113 9.32 -16.91 17.75
N ARG A 114 8.55 -16.05 18.42
CA ARG A 114 8.40 -16.08 19.89
C ARG A 114 7.84 -17.41 20.39
N LYS A 115 6.85 -17.98 19.69
CA LYS A 115 6.27 -19.28 20.02
C LYS A 115 7.22 -20.45 19.74
N ALA A 116 8.04 -20.37 18.69
CA ALA A 116 9.05 -21.39 18.39
C ALA A 116 10.14 -21.44 19.48
N GLN A 117 10.65 -20.28 19.89
CA GLN A 117 11.67 -20.15 20.94
C GLN A 117 11.18 -20.65 22.30
N ASN A 118 9.93 -20.34 22.66
CA ASN A 118 9.34 -20.84 23.91
C ASN A 118 9.12 -22.37 23.91
N LYS A 119 8.98 -22.99 22.74
CA LYS A 119 8.74 -24.44 22.62
C LYS A 119 10.04 -25.25 22.66
N GLU A 120 11.16 -24.66 22.24
CA GLU A 120 12.51 -25.26 22.36
C GLU A 120 13.01 -25.19 23.81
N ASN A 121 12.90 -24.03 24.48
CA ASN A 121 13.32 -23.88 25.88
C ASN A 121 12.57 -24.81 26.84
N ASN A 122 11.33 -25.20 26.51
CA ASN A 122 10.50 -26.07 27.35
C ASN A 122 10.70 -27.57 27.06
N LYS A 123 11.58 -27.95 26.11
CA LYS A 123 11.97 -29.33 25.82
C LYS A 123 13.28 -29.74 26.49
N GLU A 124 14.13 -28.81 26.88
CA GLU A 124 15.42 -29.09 27.55
C GLU A 124 15.28 -29.23 29.08
N THR A 125 14.08 -29.05 29.63
CA THR A 125 13.82 -29.11 31.09
C THR A 125 13.05 -30.36 31.54
N VAL A 126 12.93 -31.39 30.69
CA VAL A 126 12.25 -32.66 31.03
C VAL A 126 13.19 -33.83 30.92
#